data_AF-W7FNE2-F1
#
_entry.id   AF-W7FNE2-F1
#
_cell.length_a   1.000
_cell.length_b   1.000
_cell.length_c   1.000
_cell.angle_alpha   90.00
_cell.angle_beta   90.00
_cell.angle_gamma   90.00
#
_symmetry.space_group_name_H-M   'P 1'
#
loop_
_entity.id
_entity.type
_entity.pdbx_description
1 polymer ?
#
loop_
_entity_poly.entity_id
_entity_poly.type
_entity_poly.pdbx_seq_one_letter_code
_entity_poly.pdbx_strand_id
1 'polypeptide(L)'
;MPGSTKSDTKLENEIRISYKSDALDYVYKAIVLFETYDEIILSGVGKAISSVVNVAEMVKRRAKGLHQFTKLYEKEHVIKREDNSGLKKNAKNEDKKSGDEEEEEEEEEEEEDEENNKNKEANNRTVEFITTVPCMKIILSKNEDKIDKNEIGYQKPLDEKEVNVMTPEQILKEKSYRRR
;
A
#
# COMPACT_ATOMS: atom_id res chain seq x y z
N MET A 1 16.86 -27.03 -4.86
CA MET A 1 17.03 -25.79 -4.07
C MET A 1 16.30 -24.66 -4.79
N PRO A 2 15.12 -24.22 -4.33
CA PRO A 2 14.43 -23.11 -4.97
C PRO A 2 14.86 -21.78 -4.33
N GLY A 3 15.03 -20.79 -5.20
CA GLY A 3 15.75 -19.55 -4.95
C GLY A 3 15.16 -18.66 -3.87
N SER A 4 16.08 -18.00 -3.17
CA SER A 4 15.81 -16.87 -2.29
C SER A 4 15.05 -15.78 -3.06
N THR A 5 13.75 -15.69 -2.82
CA THR A 5 13.00 -14.48 -3.05
C THR A 5 13.60 -13.43 -2.12
N LYS A 6 14.39 -12.50 -2.69
CA LYS A 6 14.78 -11.29 -1.96
C LYS A 6 13.50 -10.56 -1.65
N SER A 7 12.95 -10.77 -0.46
CA SER A 7 11.90 -9.93 0.08
C SER A 7 12.38 -8.49 -0.03
N ASP A 8 11.51 -7.60 -0.54
CA ASP A 8 11.69 -6.14 -0.53
C ASP A 8 11.93 -5.68 0.92
N THR A 9 13.14 -5.88 1.43
CA THR A 9 13.49 -5.65 2.82
C THR A 9 13.40 -4.16 3.02
N LYS A 10 12.44 -3.74 3.84
CA LYS A 10 12.23 -2.34 4.15
C LYS A 10 13.51 -1.81 4.78
N LEU A 11 14.13 -0.82 4.14
CA LEU A 11 15.27 -0.13 4.73
C LEU A 11 14.80 0.63 5.98
N GLU A 12 15.63 0.70 7.01
CA GLU A 12 15.23 1.35 8.27
C GLU A 12 14.98 2.85 8.10
N ASN A 13 15.67 3.48 7.15
CA ASN A 13 15.47 4.88 6.77
C ASN A 13 14.42 5.08 5.66
N GLU A 14 13.67 4.04 5.26
CA GLU A 14 12.60 4.14 4.25
C GLU A 14 11.20 4.27 4.87
N ILE A 15 10.50 5.32 4.45
CA ILE A 15 9.08 5.54 4.69
C ILE A 15 8.30 5.23 3.40
N ARG A 16 7.54 4.14 3.42
CA ARG A 16 6.55 3.83 2.38
C ARG A 16 5.25 4.57 2.66
N ILE A 17 4.89 5.48 1.76
CA ILE A 17 3.75 6.37 1.88
C ILE A 17 2.52 5.72 1.25
N SER A 18 1.42 5.73 1.99
CA SER A 18 0.10 5.32 1.54
C SER A 18 -0.74 6.56 1.23
N TYR A 19 -1.53 6.48 0.17
CA TYR A 19 -2.44 7.56 -0.22
C TYR A 19 -3.62 7.76 0.76
N LYS A 20 -3.90 6.79 1.64
CA LYS A 20 -5.01 6.84 2.61
C LYS A 20 -4.64 7.48 3.94
N SER A 21 -3.34 7.60 4.22
CA SER A 21 -2.84 8.01 5.53
C SER A 21 -2.62 9.52 5.57
N ASP A 22 -2.76 10.10 6.76
CA ASP A 22 -2.52 11.53 6.99
C ASP A 22 -1.05 11.87 6.72
N ALA A 23 -0.82 12.92 5.92
CA ALA A 23 0.53 13.37 5.57
C ALA A 23 1.35 13.72 6.82
N LEU A 24 0.72 14.30 7.85
CA LEU A 24 1.42 14.69 9.09
C LEU A 24 2.03 13.51 9.83
N ASP A 25 1.48 12.29 9.70
CA ASP A 25 2.06 11.10 10.30
C ASP A 25 3.40 10.73 9.66
N TYR A 26 3.49 10.86 8.33
CA TYR A 26 4.74 10.62 7.63
C TYR A 26 5.77 11.70 7.88
N VAL A 27 5.32 12.96 7.99
CA VAL A 27 6.21 14.07 8.31
C VAL A 27 6.79 13.91 9.72
N TYR A 28 5.97 13.56 10.72
CA TYR A 28 6.45 13.26 12.06
C TYR A 28 7.50 12.13 12.03
N LYS A 29 7.20 11.02 11.36
CA LYS A 29 8.13 9.89 11.21
C LYS A 29 9.43 10.30 10.52
N ALA A 30 9.37 11.15 9.50
CA ALA A 30 10.54 11.64 8.79
C ALA A 30 11.46 12.48 9.69
N ILE A 31 10.89 13.41 10.48
CA ILE A 31 11.68 14.23 11.41
C ILE A 31 12.32 13.36 12.49
N VAL A 32 11.60 12.39 13.04
CA VAL A 32 12.16 11.43 14.01
C VAL A 32 13.28 10.59 13.38
N LEU A 33 13.10 10.08 12.15
CA LEU A 33 14.17 9.35 11.46
C LEU A 33 15.40 10.21 11.19
N PHE A 34 15.23 11.51 11.00
CA PHE A 34 16.35 12.43 10.83
C PHE A 34 17.17 12.68 12.11
N GLU A 35 16.71 12.22 13.27
CA GLU A 35 17.49 12.24 14.52
C GLU A 35 18.53 11.12 14.55
N THR A 36 18.29 10.01 13.84
CA THR A 36 19.19 8.85 13.78
C THR A 36 19.91 8.70 12.44
N TYR A 37 19.32 9.19 11.35
CA TYR A 37 19.84 9.07 9.99
C TYR A 37 20.02 10.44 9.34
N ASP A 38 21.11 10.61 8.58
CA ASP A 38 21.31 11.82 7.78
C ASP A 38 20.52 11.82 6.46
N GLU A 39 20.07 10.64 6.04
CA GLU A 39 19.35 10.41 4.79
C GLU A 39 18.09 9.59 5.06
N ILE A 40 16.96 10.05 4.53
CA ILE A 40 15.70 9.32 4.54
C ILE A 40 15.17 9.11 3.13
N ILE A 41 14.41 8.04 2.96
CA ILE A 41 13.83 7.65 1.68
C ILE A 41 12.31 7.68 1.81
N LEU A 42 11.64 8.51 1.01
CA LEU A 42 10.18 8.54 0.87
C LEU A 42 9.80 7.81 -0.41
N SER A 43 9.04 6.74 -0.32
CA SER A 43 8.65 5.95 -1.50
C SER A 43 7.14 5.76 -1.59
N GLY A 44 6.63 5.68 -2.81
CA GLY A 44 5.21 5.43 -3.06
C GLY A 44 4.96 5.03 -4.51
N VAL A 45 3.83 4.37 -4.72
CA VAL A 45 3.45 3.76 -6.00
C VAL A 45 2.06 4.22 -6.42
N GLY A 46 1.81 4.33 -7.72
CA GLY A 46 0.50 4.70 -8.28
C GLY A 46 -0.11 5.94 -7.63
N LYS A 47 -1.30 5.79 -7.02
CA LYS A 47 -2.03 6.89 -6.36
C LYS A 47 -1.27 7.55 -5.20
N ALA A 48 -0.29 6.87 -4.59
CA ALA A 48 0.47 7.42 -3.48
C ALA A 48 1.57 8.40 -3.93
N ILE A 49 1.90 8.47 -5.22
CA ILE A 49 2.96 9.36 -5.73
C ILE A 49 2.68 10.82 -5.37
N SER A 50 1.44 11.28 -5.50
CA SER A 50 1.07 12.65 -5.10
C SER A 50 1.27 12.90 -3.60
N SER A 51 0.95 11.91 -2.77
CA SER A 51 1.18 11.96 -1.32
C SER A 51 2.68 11.99 -0.99
N VAL A 52 3.52 11.27 -1.75
CA VAL A 52 4.99 11.29 -1.57
C VAL A 52 5.55 12.70 -1.77
N VAL A 53 5.15 13.37 -2.84
CA VAL A 53 5.57 14.75 -3.12
C VAL A 53 5.09 15.69 -2.02
N ASN A 54 3.82 15.60 -1.62
CA ASN A 54 3.28 16.45 -0.56
C ASN A 54 4.03 16.28 0.77
N VAL A 55 4.28 15.03 1.19
CA VAL A 55 5.06 14.76 2.41
C VAL A 55 6.48 15.30 2.28
N ALA A 56 7.16 15.11 1.15
CA ALA A 56 8.50 15.63 0.92
C ALA A 56 8.54 17.17 1.05
N GLU A 57 7.59 17.87 0.44
CA GLU A 57 7.48 19.34 0.56
C GLU A 57 7.25 19.79 2.01
N MET A 58 6.39 19.09 2.77
CA MET A 58 6.17 19.38 4.18
C MET A 58 7.41 19.14 5.03
N VAL A 59 8.17 18.07 4.76
CA VAL A 59 9.43 17.76 5.47
C VAL A 59 10.49 18.81 5.19
N LYS A 60 10.69 19.21 3.92
CA LYS A 60 11.65 20.27 3.54
C LYS A 60 11.35 21.62 4.19
N ARG A 61 10.07 21.92 4.44
CA ARG A 61 9.68 23.15 5.17
C ARG A 61 9.92 23.07 6.67
N ARG A 62 10.17 21.88 7.24
CA ARG A 62 10.34 21.64 8.68
C ARG A 62 11.76 21.31 9.11
N ALA A 63 12.66 21.05 8.16
CA ALA A 63 14.07 20.81 8.38
C ALA A 63 14.91 21.58 7.36
N LYS A 64 15.95 22.28 7.84
CA LYS A 64 16.84 23.09 7.01
C LYS A 64 17.85 22.24 6.25
N GLY A 65 18.32 22.75 5.12
CA GLY A 65 19.48 22.17 4.41
C GLY A 65 19.23 20.83 3.76
N LEU A 66 17.96 20.45 3.51
CA LEU A 66 17.65 19.17 2.90
C LEU A 66 17.84 19.20 1.39
N HIS A 67 18.85 18.48 0.92
CA HIS A 67 19.03 18.16 -0.48
C HIS A 67 18.07 17.05 -0.89
N GLN A 68 17.55 17.13 -2.11
CA GLN A 68 16.57 16.17 -2.61
C GLN A 68 17.06 15.47 -3.88
N PHE A 69 16.79 14.18 -3.98
CA PHE A 69 16.89 13.42 -5.22
C PHE A 69 15.59 12.67 -5.51
N THR A 70 15.05 12.88 -6.71
CA THR A 70 13.83 12.20 -7.17
C THR A 70 14.19 11.12 -8.18
N LYS A 71 13.83 9.88 -7.89
CA LYS A 71 13.97 8.73 -8.78
C LYS A 71 12.60 8.22 -9.16
N LEU A 72 12.39 8.05 -10.47
CA LEU A 72 11.18 7.46 -11.06
C LEU A 72 11.56 6.10 -11.65
N TYR A 73 10.71 5.11 -11.44
CA TYR A 73 10.89 3.77 -12.00
C TYR A 73 9.53 3.08 -12.10
N GLU A 74 9.49 1.96 -12.80
CA GLU A 74 8.33 1.09 -12.86
C GLU A 74 8.58 -0.20 -12.07
N LYS A 75 7.51 -0.81 -11.59
CA LYS A 75 7.56 -2.11 -10.91
C LYS A 75 6.46 -3.00 -11.47
N GLU A 76 6.76 -4.27 -11.69
CA GLU A 76 5.75 -5.26 -12.02
C GLU A 76 4.91 -5.60 -10.78
N HIS A 77 3.60 -5.64 -10.96
CA HIS A 77 2.62 -5.93 -9.94
C HIS A 77 1.72 -7.08 -10.41
N VAL A 78 1.79 -8.20 -9.69
CA VAL A 78 1.02 -9.41 -9.96
C VAL A 78 -0.26 -9.39 -9.13
N ILE A 79 -1.40 -9.33 -9.79
CA ILE A 79 -2.73 -9.34 -9.18
C ILE A 79 -3.32 -10.73 -9.39
N LYS A 80 -3.54 -11.47 -8.30
CA LYS A 80 -4.24 -12.76 -8.33
C LYS A 80 -5.72 -12.55 -8.00
N ARG A 81 -6.62 -13.08 -8.82
CA ARG A 81 -8.08 -13.01 -8.61
C ARG A 81 -8.72 -14.38 -8.78
N GLU A 82 -9.73 -14.68 -7.98
CA GLU A 82 -10.54 -15.88 -8.14
C GLU A 82 -11.65 -15.65 -9.18
N ASP A 83 -11.75 -16.56 -10.16
CA ASP A 83 -12.76 -16.51 -11.21
C ASP A 83 -14.07 -17.16 -10.74
N ASN A 84 -14.99 -16.34 -10.21
CA ASN A 84 -16.32 -16.80 -9.80
C ASN A 84 -17.36 -16.80 -10.94
N SER A 85 -16.91 -16.78 -12.20
CA SER A 85 -17.79 -16.64 -13.38
C SER A 85 -18.72 -17.84 -13.63
N GLY A 86 -18.49 -18.98 -12.94
CA GLY A 86 -19.31 -20.18 -13.01
C GLY A 86 -20.55 -20.21 -12.09
N LEU A 87 -20.64 -19.35 -11.06
CA LEU A 87 -21.68 -19.48 -10.00
C LEU A 87 -23.01 -18.77 -10.28
N LYS A 88 -23.13 -17.96 -11.34
CA LYS A 88 -24.31 -17.10 -11.58
C LYS A 88 -25.42 -17.69 -12.48
N LYS A 89 -25.44 -19.00 -12.77
CA LYS A 89 -26.43 -19.57 -13.72
C LYS A 89 -27.66 -20.24 -13.12
N ASN A 90 -27.72 -20.53 -11.80
CA ASN A 90 -28.83 -21.31 -11.23
C ASN A 90 -29.59 -20.56 -10.11
N ALA A 91 -30.08 -19.34 -10.36
CA ALA A 91 -30.96 -18.63 -9.42
C ALA A 91 -32.14 -17.95 -10.14
N LYS A 92 -32.71 -18.63 -11.13
CA LYS A 92 -34.02 -18.31 -11.71
C LYS A 92 -34.71 -19.64 -12.01
N ASN A 93 -35.93 -19.80 -11.49
CA ASN A 93 -36.64 -21.05 -11.23
C ASN A 93 -36.14 -21.60 -9.88
N GLU A 94 -36.84 -21.43 -8.76
CA GLU A 94 -38.22 -21.84 -8.54
C GLU A 94 -38.89 -20.89 -7.53
N ASP A 95 -39.84 -20.08 -8.00
CA ASP A 95 -40.87 -19.48 -7.14
C ASP A 95 -42.21 -19.91 -7.73
N LYS A 96 -42.71 -21.06 -7.29
CA LYS A 96 -44.15 -21.38 -7.31
C LYS A 96 -44.45 -22.64 -6.50
N LYS A 97 -45.29 -22.39 -5.47
CA LYS A 97 -46.45 -23.20 -5.05
C LYS A 97 -46.36 -23.83 -3.65
N SER A 98 -46.73 -23.01 -2.67
CA SER A 98 -47.81 -23.21 -1.67
C SER A 98 -48.15 -24.62 -1.17
N GLY A 99 -48.34 -24.72 0.15
CA GLY A 99 -49.38 -25.54 0.76
C GLY A 99 -48.90 -26.31 2.00
N ASP A 100 -49.52 -26.01 3.13
CA ASP A 100 -49.36 -26.60 4.46
C ASP A 100 -49.53 -28.13 4.50
N GLU A 101 -48.89 -28.80 5.47
CA GLU A 101 -49.50 -29.68 6.50
C GLU A 101 -48.44 -30.59 7.18
N GLU A 102 -48.86 -31.18 8.29
CA GLU A 102 -48.14 -31.48 9.55
C GLU A 102 -47.37 -32.82 9.61
N GLU A 103 -46.49 -32.89 10.62
CA GLU A 103 -46.14 -34.03 11.51
C GLU A 103 -45.51 -35.37 11.03
N GLU A 104 -44.39 -35.69 11.72
CA GLU A 104 -43.93 -36.97 12.31
C GLU A 104 -43.29 -38.14 11.51
N GLU A 105 -42.23 -38.68 12.17
CA GLU A 105 -41.64 -40.03 12.15
C GLU A 105 -40.87 -40.51 10.88
N GLU A 106 -39.54 -40.65 10.96
CA GLU A 106 -38.70 -41.78 11.46
C GLU A 106 -38.25 -42.75 10.34
N GLU A 107 -36.93 -42.74 10.14
CA GLU A 107 -35.97 -43.82 9.81
C GLU A 107 -36.16 -44.80 8.61
N GLU A 108 -35.00 -45.27 8.14
CA GLU A 108 -34.72 -46.33 7.15
C GLU A 108 -34.77 -45.89 5.67
N GLU A 109 -33.80 -46.16 4.80
CA GLU A 109 -32.56 -46.91 4.88
C GLU A 109 -31.69 -46.53 3.67
N GLU A 110 -30.42 -46.90 3.78
CA GLU A 110 -29.30 -46.74 2.89
C GLU A 110 -29.61 -47.12 1.43
N GLU A 111 -29.14 -46.31 0.47
CA GLU A 111 -28.61 -46.69 -0.86
C GLU A 111 -28.71 -45.50 -1.83
N GLU A 112 -27.78 -44.55 -1.77
CA GLU A 112 -27.40 -43.72 -2.93
C GLU A 112 -26.08 -42.95 -2.67
N ASP A 113 -25.19 -43.51 -1.85
CA ASP A 113 -23.82 -43.01 -1.69
C ASP A 113 -22.93 -43.63 -2.75
N GLU A 114 -22.84 -43.04 -3.96
CA GLU A 114 -21.59 -43.09 -4.73
C GLU A 114 -21.49 -42.11 -5.92
N GLU A 115 -22.58 -41.51 -6.41
CA GLU A 115 -22.50 -40.65 -7.61
C GLU A 115 -22.44 -39.14 -7.39
N ASN A 116 -22.68 -38.64 -6.17
CA ASN A 116 -22.68 -37.19 -5.90
C ASN A 116 -21.36 -36.58 -5.39
N ASN A 117 -20.28 -37.38 -5.26
CA ASN A 117 -18.99 -36.89 -4.73
C ASN A 117 -17.96 -36.46 -5.78
N LYS A 118 -18.31 -36.40 -7.08
CA LYS A 118 -17.38 -35.94 -8.14
C LYS A 118 -17.58 -34.51 -8.63
N ASN A 119 -18.60 -33.79 -8.16
CA ASN A 119 -18.93 -32.44 -8.67
C ASN A 119 -18.64 -31.29 -7.69
N LYS A 120 -17.91 -31.52 -6.58
CA LYS A 120 -17.56 -30.45 -5.62
C LYS A 120 -16.16 -29.82 -5.81
N GLU A 121 -15.33 -30.32 -6.74
CA GLU A 121 -13.94 -29.85 -6.90
C GLU A 121 -13.67 -28.94 -8.13
N ALA A 122 -14.68 -28.63 -8.93
CA ALA A 122 -14.53 -27.77 -10.12
C ALA A 122 -15.33 -26.46 -9.88
N ASN A 123 -14.78 -25.26 -9.71
CA ASN A 123 -13.78 -24.61 -10.55
C ASN A 123 -13.32 -23.28 -9.89
N ASN A 124 -12.60 -23.27 -8.78
CA ASN A 124 -12.01 -22.02 -8.28
C ASN A 124 -10.69 -21.74 -9.04
N ARG A 125 -10.80 -21.28 -10.29
CA ARG A 125 -9.63 -20.91 -11.10
C ARG A 125 -9.08 -19.59 -10.58
N THR A 126 -7.80 -19.54 -10.21
CA THR A 126 -7.11 -18.28 -9.91
C THR A 126 -6.48 -17.74 -11.20
N VAL A 127 -6.85 -16.52 -11.59
CA VAL A 127 -6.23 -15.81 -12.71
C VAL A 127 -5.21 -14.81 -12.19
N GLU A 128 -4.03 -14.84 -12.78
CA GLU A 128 -2.95 -13.90 -12.49
C GLU A 128 -2.86 -12.85 -13.59
N PHE A 129 -2.96 -11.57 -13.22
CA PHE A 129 -2.76 -10.43 -14.10
C PHE A 129 -1.47 -9.73 -13.72
N ILE A 130 -0.57 -9.56 -14.69
CA ILE A 130 0.68 -8.81 -14.49
C ILE A 130 0.46 -7.41 -15.08
N THR A 131 0.68 -6.38 -14.28
CA THR A 131 0.61 -4.99 -14.71
C THR A 131 1.84 -4.24 -14.23
N THR A 132 2.30 -3.22 -14.97
CA THR A 132 3.35 -2.32 -14.52
C THR A 132 2.74 -1.14 -13.78
N VAL A 133 3.33 -0.77 -12.64
CA VAL A 133 2.92 0.39 -11.84
C VAL A 133 4.03 1.43 -11.77
N PRO A 134 3.71 2.73 -11.94
CA PRO A 134 4.68 3.78 -11.75
C PRO A 134 5.04 3.90 -10.26
N CYS A 135 6.32 4.14 -10.00
CA CYS A 135 6.89 4.25 -8.68
C CYS A 135 7.73 5.52 -8.58
N MET A 136 7.66 6.19 -7.43
CA MET A 136 8.49 7.34 -7.10
C MET A 136 9.25 7.08 -5.81
N LYS A 137 10.51 7.51 -5.79
CA LYS A 137 11.35 7.56 -4.60
C LYS A 137 11.95 8.95 -4.49
N ILE A 138 11.73 9.61 -3.37
CA ILE A 138 12.38 10.88 -3.02
C ILE A 138 13.34 10.61 -1.87
N ILE A 139 14.61 10.90 -2.10
CA ILE A 139 15.66 10.79 -1.10
C ILE A 139 15.92 12.20 -0.57
N LEU A 140 15.87 12.38 0.74
CA LEU A 140 16.17 13.64 1.40
C LEU A 140 17.40 13.45 2.28
N SER A 141 18.43 14.27 2.08
CA SER A 141 19.71 14.16 2.80
C SER A 141 20.16 15.50 3.36
N LYS A 142 20.74 15.47 4.56
CA LYS A 142 21.39 16.62 5.21
C LYS A 142 22.85 16.79 4.79
N ASN A 143 23.47 15.74 4.25
CA ASN A 143 24.91 15.70 3.99
C ASN A 143 25.23 16.16 2.57
N GLU A 144 25.74 17.37 2.40
CA GLU A 144 26.11 17.92 1.09
C GLU A 144 27.28 17.18 0.42
N ASP A 145 28.23 16.65 1.20
CA ASP A 145 29.46 16.03 0.67
C ASP A 145 29.21 14.72 -0.09
N LYS A 146 28.07 14.06 0.17
CA LYS A 146 27.71 12.76 -0.42
C LYS A 146 26.81 12.88 -1.64
N ILE A 147 26.62 14.10 -2.15
CA ILE A 147 25.56 14.45 -3.09
C ILE A 147 26.16 14.94 -4.40
N ASP A 148 25.92 14.21 -5.47
CA ASP A 148 26.25 14.67 -6.82
C ASP A 148 25.17 15.62 -7.34
N LYS A 149 25.50 16.92 -7.40
CA LYS A 149 24.59 17.98 -7.84
C LYS A 149 24.22 17.88 -9.32
N ASN A 150 24.95 17.08 -10.10
CA ASN A 150 24.67 16.86 -11.52
C ASN A 150 23.79 15.62 -11.77
N GLU A 151 23.47 14.84 -10.73
CA GLU A 151 22.61 13.67 -10.88
C GLU A 151 21.20 14.10 -11.32
N ILE A 152 20.62 13.31 -12.23
CA ILE A 152 19.25 13.52 -12.72
C ILE A 152 18.28 13.44 -11.53
N GLY A 153 17.41 14.43 -11.42
CA GLY A 153 16.42 14.50 -10.34
C GLY A 153 16.94 15.15 -9.06
N TYR A 154 18.17 15.67 -9.04
CA TYR A 154 18.67 16.51 -7.96
C TYR A 154 17.90 17.83 -7.85
N GLN A 155 17.64 18.25 -6.61
CA GLN A 155 17.07 19.55 -6.27
C GLN A 155 17.75 20.10 -5.02
N LYS A 156 18.19 21.37 -5.11
CA LYS A 156 18.86 22.09 -4.01
C LYS A 156 17.93 22.31 -2.80
N PRO A 157 18.50 22.51 -1.60
CA PRO A 157 17.73 22.88 -0.42
C PRO A 157 16.89 24.14 -0.59
N LEU A 158 15.78 24.22 0.15
CA LEU A 158 14.96 25.44 0.25
C LEU A 158 15.75 26.56 0.92
N ASP A 159 15.44 27.81 0.56
CA ASP A 159 16.01 28.98 1.24
C ASP A 159 15.54 29.02 2.69
N GLU A 160 16.41 29.47 3.60
CA GLU A 160 16.16 29.43 5.05
C GLU A 160 14.93 30.23 5.47
N LYS A 161 14.54 31.25 4.70
CA LYS A 161 13.36 32.08 4.93
C LYS A 161 12.05 31.32 4.73
N GLU A 162 12.07 30.25 3.93
CA GLU A 162 10.89 29.43 3.61
C GLU A 162 10.76 28.21 4.55
N VAL A 163 11.75 28.00 5.43
CA VAL A 163 11.81 26.85 6.33
C VAL A 163 11.42 27.26 7.75
N ASN A 164 10.34 26.68 8.26
CA ASN A 164 9.92 26.80 9.64
C ASN A 164 10.26 25.51 10.39
N VAL A 165 11.41 25.51 11.08
CA VAL A 165 11.91 24.34 11.79
C VAL A 165 10.98 23.97 12.95
N MET A 166 10.49 22.73 12.95
CA MET A 166 9.59 22.23 13.98
C MET A 166 10.14 20.97 14.64
N THR A 167 9.97 20.86 15.95
CA THR A 167 10.28 19.63 16.70
C THR A 167 9.18 18.58 16.51
N PRO A 168 9.46 17.28 16.74
CA PRO A 168 8.45 16.23 16.65
C PRO A 168 7.20 16.51 17.51
N GLU A 169 7.39 17.07 18.71
CA GLU A 169 6.29 17.42 19.63
C GLU A 169 5.38 18.53 19.08
N GLN A 170 5.97 19.54 18.44
CA GLN A 170 5.21 20.63 17.82
C GLN A 170 4.34 20.12 16.67
N ILE A 171 4.85 19.16 15.89
CA ILE A 171 4.11 18.50 14.81
C ILE A 171 2.90 17.72 15.36
N LEU A 172 3.08 16.99 16.47
CA LEU A 172 1.97 16.27 17.12
C LEU A 172 0.91 17.21 17.67
N LYS A 173 1.32 18.36 18.22
CA LYS A 173 0.39 19.40 18.70
C LYS A 173 -0.42 20.00 17.56
N GLU A 174 0.23 20.34 16.43
CA GLU A 174 -0.44 20.83 15.22
C GLU A 174 -1.47 19.82 14.70
N LYS A 175 -1.09 18.54 14.64
CA LYS A 175 -1.98 17.46 14.22
C LYS A 175 -3.22 17.37 15.12
N SER A 176 -3.03 17.47 16.42
CA SER A 176 -4.11 17.45 17.41
C SER A 176 -5.05 18.65 17.30
N TYR A 177 -4.57 19.78 16.78
CA TYR A 177 -5.39 20.94 16.50
C TYR A 177 -6.23 20.74 15.23
N ARG A 178 -5.66 20.20 14.15
CA ARG A 178 -6.37 19.97 12.87
C ARG A 178 -7.50 18.94 12.94
N ARG A 179 -7.49 18.06 13.94
CA ARG A 179 -8.56 17.07 14.16
C ARG A 179 -9.72 17.58 15.00
N ARG A 180 -9.58 18.75 15.64
CA ARG A 180 -10.65 19.41 16.37
C ARG A 180 -11.38 20.36 15.45
#